data_AF-A0A2E0SI66-F1
#
_entry.id   AF-A0A2E0SI66-F1
#
_cell.length_a   1.000
_cell.length_b   1.000
_cell.length_c   1.000
_cell.angle_alpha   90.00
_cell.angle_beta   90.00
_cell.angle_gamma   90.00
#
_symmetry.space_group_name_H-M   'P 1'
#
loop_
_entity.id
_entity.type
_entity.pdbx_description
1 polymer ?
#
loop_
_entity_poly.entity_id
_entity_poly.type
_entity_poly.pdbx_seq_one_letter_code
_entity_poly.pdbx_strand_id
1 'polypeptide(L)'
;MKRYVPLMVAMWVTHNAALHLGSFSGLLLGLVIFTLLLFGFDRFWEKHPLDGFQIRSRADYLFFVCSAVPLLLVFEMFSFGYWQIALGCGAGIALGMWLENYLGWEGVGTSQEAAYRYGCLATLLAISNADGNSTPKENQVLHDSGRELLASFGLKRNEDIQQWVSQASTFYDHFDMPQFHAQLPPEWKLTFLMHALRMTYCSRPVSARKKEFMLTVYGWMGVEENELLAQYDRNAAASPEQRKNWFEDLEIHPGASLDEIQSAYREIARKYHPDRLQDLPPDIVKLASSRLAKANAAYKGLTNKNGKGARLAFRAEQSDTAVYPQENERFRCRCWVCERKNQIASEADPEDCRCGHCHALLGTLEG
;
A
#
# COMPACT_ATOMS: atom_id res chain seq x y z
N MET A 1 29.84 -5.47 -3.60
CA MET A 1 31.03 -6.31 -3.28
C MET A 1 30.70 -7.54 -2.43
N LYS A 2 29.95 -7.45 -1.31
CA LYS A 2 29.66 -8.62 -0.44
C LYS A 2 28.96 -9.81 -1.13
N ARG A 3 28.07 -9.56 -2.10
CA ARG A 3 27.30 -10.60 -2.82
C ARG A 3 28.08 -11.33 -3.94
N TYR A 4 29.22 -10.78 -4.39
CA TYR A 4 30.00 -11.34 -5.50
C TYR A 4 31.05 -12.38 -5.07
N VAL A 5 31.52 -12.29 -3.82
CA VAL A 5 32.50 -13.24 -3.26
C VAL A 5 31.96 -14.68 -3.22
N PRO A 6 30.72 -14.94 -2.75
CA PRO A 6 30.13 -16.28 -2.79
C PRO A 6 29.97 -16.81 -4.21
N LEU A 7 29.60 -15.92 -5.14
CA LEU A 7 29.43 -16.25 -6.56
C LEU A 7 30.76 -16.69 -7.19
N MET A 8 31.84 -15.97 -6.92
CA MET A 8 33.19 -16.34 -7.39
C MET A 8 33.72 -17.62 -6.74
N VAL A 9 33.53 -17.80 -5.43
CA VAL A 9 33.94 -19.02 -4.73
C VAL A 9 33.17 -20.23 -5.29
N ALA A 10 31.88 -20.09 -5.52
CA ALA A 10 31.09 -21.17 -6.08
C ALA A 10 31.45 -21.47 -7.54
N MET A 11 31.69 -20.46 -8.38
CA MET A 11 32.21 -20.66 -9.74
C MET A 11 33.57 -21.37 -9.71
N TRP A 12 34.43 -21.07 -8.74
CA TRP A 12 35.72 -21.75 -8.59
C TRP A 12 35.56 -23.20 -8.11
N VAL A 13 34.70 -23.48 -7.13
CA VAL A 13 34.46 -24.84 -6.63
C VAL A 13 33.79 -25.71 -7.69
N THR A 14 32.81 -25.16 -8.42
CA THR A 14 32.14 -25.85 -9.53
C THR A 14 33.09 -26.18 -10.66
N HIS A 15 33.99 -25.26 -11.02
CA HIS A 15 35.04 -25.50 -12.02
C HIS A 15 35.98 -26.64 -11.61
N ASN A 16 36.45 -26.65 -10.35
CA ASN A 16 37.33 -27.72 -9.86
C ASN A 16 36.61 -29.08 -9.74
N ALA A 17 35.32 -29.08 -9.37
CA ALA A 17 34.52 -30.30 -9.32
C ALA A 17 34.28 -30.90 -10.70
N ALA A 18 34.03 -30.07 -11.73
CA ALA A 18 33.89 -30.48 -13.13
C ALA A 18 35.16 -31.21 -13.62
N LEU A 19 36.33 -30.61 -13.40
CA LEU A 19 37.62 -31.16 -13.82
C LEU A 19 37.96 -32.55 -13.25
N HIS A 20 37.45 -32.90 -12.06
CA HIS A 20 37.86 -34.12 -11.35
C HIS A 20 36.86 -35.29 -11.41
N LEU A 21 35.58 -35.05 -11.66
CA LEU A 21 34.51 -36.08 -11.56
C LEU A 21 33.90 -36.49 -12.90
N GLY A 22 34.37 -35.93 -14.02
CA GLY A 22 33.72 -36.07 -15.32
C GLY A 22 32.57 -35.09 -15.51
N SER A 23 32.35 -34.70 -16.78
CA SER A 23 31.61 -33.49 -17.18
C SER A 23 30.20 -33.38 -16.59
N PHE A 24 29.41 -34.46 -16.55
CA PHE A 24 28.02 -34.39 -16.11
C PHE A 24 27.84 -34.46 -14.59
N SER A 25 28.57 -35.35 -13.91
CA SER A 25 28.57 -35.50 -12.45
C SER A 25 29.13 -34.27 -11.74
N GLY A 26 30.18 -33.67 -12.30
CA GLY A 26 30.79 -32.46 -11.77
C GLY A 26 29.89 -31.23 -11.91
N LEU A 27 29.11 -31.11 -12.98
CA LEU A 27 28.11 -30.05 -13.15
C LEU A 27 26.95 -30.17 -12.16
N LEU A 28 26.41 -31.38 -11.96
CA LEU A 28 25.38 -31.64 -10.96
C LEU A 28 25.87 -31.32 -9.55
N LEU A 29 27.08 -31.79 -9.20
CA LEU A 29 27.69 -31.49 -7.91
C LEU A 29 27.95 -29.99 -7.74
N GLY A 30 28.42 -29.32 -8.80
CA GLY A 30 28.65 -27.89 -8.81
C GLY A 30 27.36 -27.10 -8.56
N LEU A 31 26.26 -27.46 -9.22
CA LEU A 31 24.97 -26.81 -9.06
C LEU A 31 24.41 -27.02 -7.65
N VAL A 32 24.58 -28.22 -7.07
CA VAL A 32 24.26 -28.48 -5.65
C VAL A 32 25.11 -27.62 -4.72
N ILE A 33 26.43 -27.53 -4.94
CA ILE A 33 27.33 -26.71 -4.13
C ILE A 33 26.98 -25.22 -4.25
N PHE A 34 26.70 -24.72 -5.46
CA PHE A 34 26.27 -23.33 -5.68
C PHE A 34 24.98 -23.02 -4.92
N THR A 35 24.01 -23.93 -4.98
CA THR A 35 22.76 -23.82 -4.23
C THR A 35 23.00 -23.78 -2.72
N LEU A 36 23.86 -24.67 -2.21
CA LEU A 36 24.22 -24.73 -0.80
C LEU A 36 25.00 -23.51 -0.34
N LEU A 37 25.84 -22.91 -1.19
CA LEU A 37 26.57 -21.68 -0.90
C LEU A 37 25.67 -20.46 -0.91
N LEU A 38 24.76 -20.33 -1.88
CA LEU A 38 23.73 -19.29 -1.87
C LEU A 38 22.83 -19.41 -0.63
N PHE A 39 22.41 -20.63 -0.31
CA PHE A 39 21.65 -20.92 0.90
C PHE A 39 22.44 -20.55 2.16
N GLY A 40 23.70 -20.98 2.24
CA GLY A 40 24.55 -20.70 3.40
C GLY A 40 24.79 -19.21 3.58
N PHE A 41 24.97 -18.48 2.48
CA PHE A 41 25.14 -17.03 2.52
C PHE A 41 23.85 -16.32 2.96
N ASP A 42 22.71 -16.62 2.32
CA ASP A 42 21.41 -16.03 2.66
C ASP A 42 21.00 -16.37 4.12
N ARG A 43 21.27 -17.59 4.57
CA ARG A 43 20.86 -18.08 5.89
C ARG A 43 21.80 -17.67 7.01
N PHE A 44 23.11 -17.80 6.84
CA PHE A 44 24.08 -17.58 7.92
C PHE A 44 24.68 -16.18 7.90
N TRP A 45 24.87 -15.59 6.72
CA TRP A 45 25.47 -14.27 6.59
C TRP A 45 24.42 -13.17 6.59
N GLU A 46 23.38 -13.32 5.76
CA GLU A 46 22.28 -12.35 5.68
C GLU A 46 21.16 -12.66 6.68
N LYS A 47 21.19 -13.80 7.36
CA LYS A 47 20.23 -14.20 8.41
C LYS A 47 18.77 -14.16 7.95
N HIS A 48 18.52 -14.35 6.66
CA HIS A 48 17.18 -14.36 6.12
C HIS A 48 16.43 -15.66 6.50
N PRO A 49 15.08 -15.61 6.57
CA PRO A 49 14.25 -16.81 6.66
C PRO A 49 14.26 -17.58 5.35
N LEU A 50 13.89 -18.86 5.42
CA LEU A 50 13.73 -19.73 4.24
C LEU A 50 12.66 -19.19 3.28
N ASP A 51 11.63 -18.56 3.84
CA ASP A 51 10.57 -17.89 3.08
C ASP A 51 11.17 -16.92 2.06
N GLY A 52 10.79 -17.05 0.79
CA GLY A 52 11.24 -16.16 -0.28
C GLY A 52 12.69 -16.37 -0.75
N PHE A 53 13.43 -17.35 -0.23
CA PHE A 53 14.79 -17.68 -0.71
C PHE A 53 14.82 -17.90 -2.23
N GLN A 54 13.86 -18.68 -2.73
CA GLN A 54 13.73 -18.96 -4.16
C GLN A 54 13.59 -17.67 -4.97
N ILE A 55 12.83 -16.68 -4.48
CA ILE A 55 12.62 -15.40 -5.17
C ILE A 55 13.90 -14.54 -5.14
N ARG A 56 14.57 -14.46 -3.98
CA ARG A 56 15.80 -13.67 -3.81
C ARG A 56 16.98 -14.20 -4.61
N SER A 57 17.13 -15.53 -4.67
CA SER A 57 18.26 -16.22 -5.29
C SER A 57 18.00 -16.64 -6.74
N ARG A 58 16.77 -16.49 -7.25
CA ARG A 58 16.40 -16.86 -8.62
C ARG A 58 17.29 -16.24 -9.69
N ALA A 59 17.56 -14.93 -9.61
CA ALA A 59 18.39 -14.25 -10.62
C ALA A 59 19.83 -14.79 -10.62
N ASP A 60 20.39 -15.04 -9.43
CA ASP A 60 21.72 -15.63 -9.27
C ASP A 60 21.73 -17.08 -9.80
N TYR A 61 20.64 -17.82 -9.59
CA TYR A 61 20.44 -19.20 -10.08
C TYR A 61 20.33 -19.28 -11.61
N LEU A 62 19.51 -18.42 -12.21
CA LEU A 62 19.35 -18.35 -13.66
C LEU A 62 20.62 -17.85 -14.33
N PHE A 63 21.31 -16.87 -13.76
CA PHE A 63 22.61 -16.44 -14.27
C PHE A 63 23.62 -17.61 -14.26
N PHE A 64 23.66 -18.37 -13.17
CA PHE A 64 24.54 -19.53 -13.06
C PHE A 64 24.19 -20.63 -14.08
N VAL A 65 22.92 -21.01 -14.19
CA VAL A 65 22.46 -22.06 -15.13
C VAL A 65 22.60 -21.62 -16.59
N CYS A 66 22.27 -20.37 -16.93
CA CYS A 66 22.28 -19.89 -18.31
C CYS A 66 23.64 -19.39 -18.78
N SER A 67 24.55 -19.02 -17.87
CA SER A 67 25.87 -18.46 -18.23
C SER A 67 27.02 -19.36 -17.79
N ALA A 68 27.06 -19.77 -16.52
CA ALA A 68 28.19 -20.52 -16.00
C ALA A 68 28.20 -21.99 -16.48
N VAL A 69 27.05 -22.66 -16.51
CA VAL A 69 26.95 -24.06 -16.97
C VAL A 69 27.36 -24.20 -18.45
N PRO A 70 26.87 -23.36 -19.40
CA PRO A 70 27.37 -23.37 -20.78
C PRO A 70 28.87 -23.10 -20.88
N LEU A 71 29.40 -22.10 -20.16
CA LEU A 71 30.83 -21.78 -20.21
C LEU A 71 31.69 -22.92 -19.69
N LEU A 72 31.26 -23.61 -18.64
CA LEU A 72 31.96 -24.79 -18.10
C LEU A 72 31.90 -25.96 -19.08
N LEU A 73 30.76 -26.21 -19.73
CA LEU A 73 30.63 -27.19 -20.81
C LEU A 73 31.56 -26.86 -22.00
N VAL A 74 31.63 -25.58 -22.40
CA VAL A 74 32.50 -25.11 -23.47
C VAL A 74 33.98 -25.28 -23.12
N PHE A 75 34.37 -25.00 -21.86
CA PHE A 75 35.75 -25.08 -21.42
C PHE A 75 36.30 -26.52 -21.43
N GLU A 76 35.48 -27.50 -21.04
CA GLU A 76 35.87 -28.92 -21.15
C GLU A 76 35.87 -29.43 -22.60
N MET A 77 35.08 -28.80 -23.49
CA MET A 77 34.97 -29.16 -24.89
C MET A 77 36.05 -28.55 -25.80
N PHE A 78 37.06 -27.84 -25.27
CA PHE A 78 38.22 -27.38 -26.06
C PHE A 78 39.05 -28.51 -26.70
N SER A 79 38.73 -29.78 -26.42
CA SER A 79 39.26 -30.95 -27.14
C SER A 79 38.48 -31.31 -28.42
N PHE A 80 37.28 -30.73 -28.66
CA PHE A 80 36.35 -31.15 -29.71
C PHE A 80 35.54 -29.96 -30.28
N GLY A 81 36.01 -29.31 -31.36
CA GLY A 81 35.23 -28.58 -32.39
C GLY A 81 34.30 -27.39 -32.01
N TYR A 82 34.13 -26.43 -32.93
CA TYR A 82 33.26 -25.25 -32.74
C TYR A 82 31.75 -25.57 -32.65
N TRP A 83 31.28 -26.68 -33.22
CA TRP A 83 29.87 -27.06 -33.24
C TRP A 83 29.36 -27.57 -31.88
N GLN A 84 30.25 -28.21 -31.11
CA GLN A 84 29.94 -28.67 -29.75
C GLN A 84 29.67 -27.51 -28.80
N ILE A 85 30.39 -26.39 -28.95
CA ILE A 85 30.17 -25.15 -28.18
C ILE A 85 28.76 -24.62 -28.42
N ALA A 86 28.33 -24.55 -29.68
CA ALA A 86 26.98 -24.10 -30.04
C ALA A 86 25.88 -25.01 -29.46
N LEU A 87 26.10 -26.33 -29.48
CA LEU A 87 25.18 -27.30 -28.88
C LEU A 87 25.14 -27.20 -27.36
N GLY A 88 26.28 -27.01 -26.69
CA GLY A 88 26.37 -26.83 -25.24
C GLY A 88 25.66 -25.56 -24.77
N CYS A 89 25.87 -24.44 -25.45
CA CYS A 89 25.14 -23.19 -25.20
C CYS A 89 23.64 -23.36 -25.44
N GLY A 90 23.24 -23.99 -26.55
CA GLY A 90 21.83 -24.25 -26.85
C GLY A 90 21.16 -25.14 -25.80
N ALA A 91 21.82 -26.22 -25.37
CA ALA A 91 21.31 -27.12 -24.35
C ALA A 91 21.19 -26.45 -22.98
N GLY A 92 22.17 -25.62 -22.59
CA GLY A 92 22.11 -24.89 -21.32
C GLY A 92 21.01 -23.82 -21.30
N ILE A 93 20.81 -23.10 -22.40
CA ILE A 93 19.70 -22.14 -22.54
C ILE A 93 18.36 -22.89 -22.48
N ALA A 94 18.21 -23.99 -23.21
CA ALA A 94 16.99 -24.79 -23.20
C ALA A 94 16.68 -25.40 -21.82
N LEU A 95 17.70 -25.86 -21.10
CA LEU A 95 17.56 -26.36 -19.74
C LEU A 95 17.18 -25.24 -18.76
N GLY A 96 17.78 -24.06 -18.91
CA GLY A 96 17.44 -22.85 -18.15
C GLY A 96 15.98 -22.46 -18.34
N MET A 97 15.51 -22.37 -19.59
CA MET A 97 14.11 -22.10 -19.93
C MET A 97 13.18 -23.18 -19.36
N TRP A 98 13.52 -24.47 -19.51
CA TRP A 98 12.71 -25.56 -18.96
C TRP A 98 12.60 -25.52 -17.43
N LEU A 99 13.69 -25.17 -16.73
CA LEU A 99 13.70 -24.97 -15.28
C LEU A 99 12.84 -23.77 -14.86
N GLU A 100 12.86 -22.67 -15.63
CA GLU A 100 11.98 -21.52 -15.40
C GLU A 100 10.50 -21.95 -15.47
N ASN A 101 10.19 -22.65 -16.56
CA ASN A 101 9.09 -23.59 -16.78
C ASN A 101 8.54 -24.23 -15.51
N TYR A 102 9.31 -25.23 -15.10
CA TYR A 102 8.94 -26.20 -14.10
C TYR A 102 8.77 -25.59 -12.71
N LEU A 103 9.55 -24.55 -12.39
CA LEU A 103 9.50 -23.87 -11.10
C LEU A 103 8.45 -22.74 -11.05
N GLY A 104 7.69 -22.52 -12.14
CA GLY A 104 6.70 -21.45 -12.21
C GLY A 104 7.34 -20.06 -12.20
N TRP A 105 8.57 -19.95 -12.68
CA TRP A 105 9.30 -18.69 -12.81
C TRP A 105 8.94 -17.96 -14.11
N GLU A 106 8.21 -18.61 -15.02
CA GLU A 106 7.62 -17.98 -16.21
C GLU A 106 6.70 -16.80 -15.81
N GLY A 107 7.13 -15.57 -16.10
CA GLY A 107 6.21 -14.41 -16.14
C GLY A 107 6.32 -13.38 -15.01
N VAL A 108 7.14 -13.58 -13.97
CA VAL A 108 7.34 -12.54 -12.93
C VAL A 108 8.82 -12.24 -12.78
N GLY A 109 9.29 -11.22 -13.47
CA GLY A 109 10.63 -10.69 -13.26
C GLY A 109 10.72 -10.10 -11.86
N THR A 110 11.61 -10.61 -11.03
CA THR A 110 12.01 -9.96 -9.77
C THR A 110 12.35 -8.48 -9.97
N SER A 111 12.74 -8.06 -11.19
CA SER A 111 12.90 -6.66 -11.58
C SER A 111 11.60 -5.86 -11.61
N GLN A 112 10.53 -6.36 -12.26
CA GLN A 112 9.26 -5.65 -12.40
C GLN A 112 8.51 -5.62 -11.07
N GLU A 113 8.50 -6.74 -10.36
CA GLU A 113 7.90 -6.85 -9.04
C GLU A 113 8.65 -6.01 -7.98
N ALA A 114 9.98 -5.95 -8.05
CA ALA A 114 10.76 -5.02 -7.23
C ALA A 114 10.47 -3.57 -7.62
N ALA A 115 10.34 -3.26 -8.92
CA ALA A 115 9.99 -1.92 -9.38
C ALA A 115 8.63 -1.46 -8.85
N TYR A 116 7.63 -2.35 -8.80
CA TYR A 116 6.34 -2.04 -8.16
C TYR A 116 6.50 -1.70 -6.67
N ARG A 117 7.28 -2.47 -5.92
CA ARG A 117 7.54 -2.20 -4.50
C ARG A 117 8.32 -0.91 -4.28
N TYR A 118 9.35 -0.63 -5.08
CA TYR A 118 10.09 0.63 -5.04
C TYR A 118 9.20 1.82 -5.38
N GLY A 119 8.36 1.71 -6.42
CA GLY A 119 7.43 2.77 -6.80
C GLY A 119 6.36 3.04 -5.73
N CYS A 120 5.84 1.99 -5.09
CA CYS A 120 4.95 2.11 -3.93
C CYS A 120 5.65 2.84 -2.78
N LEU A 121 6.85 2.39 -2.39
CA LEU A 121 7.62 3.02 -1.30
C LEU A 121 8.01 4.47 -1.61
N ALA A 122 8.40 4.78 -2.85
CA ALA A 122 8.72 6.13 -3.29
C ALA A 122 7.50 7.04 -3.22
N THR A 123 6.31 6.54 -3.58
CA THR A 123 5.07 7.33 -3.46
C THR A 123 4.67 7.52 -1.99
N LEU A 124 4.87 6.51 -1.12
CA LEU A 124 4.63 6.67 0.32
C LEU A 124 5.58 7.70 0.95
N LEU A 125 6.84 7.74 0.51
CA LEU A 125 7.80 8.78 0.88
C LEU A 125 7.33 10.16 0.41
N ALA A 126 6.81 10.26 -0.82
CA ALA A 126 6.22 11.49 -1.36
C ALA A 126 5.07 12.01 -0.48
N ILE A 127 4.14 11.12 -0.12
CA ILE A 127 3.02 11.44 0.77
C ILE A 127 3.54 11.91 2.14
N SER A 128 4.52 11.19 2.70
CA SER A 128 5.13 11.58 3.99
C SER A 128 5.78 12.96 3.92
N ASN A 129 6.45 13.28 2.82
CA ASN A 129 7.21 14.52 2.63
C ASN A 129 6.38 15.68 2.05
N ALA A 130 5.10 15.49 1.73
CA ALA A 130 4.24 16.53 1.16
C ALA A 130 4.16 17.82 2.02
N ASP A 131 4.35 17.69 3.34
CA ASP A 131 4.37 18.81 4.29
C ASP A 131 5.77 19.44 4.47
N GLY A 132 6.81 18.84 3.91
CA GLY A 132 8.20 19.24 4.06
C GLY A 132 8.89 18.71 5.33
N ASN A 133 8.16 18.09 6.26
CA ASN A 133 8.72 17.46 7.47
C ASN A 133 8.07 16.09 7.70
N SER A 134 8.88 15.03 7.80
CA SER A 134 8.43 13.70 8.19
C SER A 134 8.48 13.52 9.72
N THR A 135 7.36 13.09 10.30
CA THR A 135 7.28 12.80 11.74
C THR A 135 7.87 11.42 12.06
N PRO A 136 8.34 11.17 13.30
CA PRO A 136 8.79 9.83 13.72
C PRO A 136 7.72 8.75 13.51
N LYS A 137 6.45 9.13 13.65
CA LYS A 137 5.29 8.25 13.46
C LYS A 137 5.09 7.88 11.99
N GLU A 138 5.24 8.84 11.07
CA GLU A 138 5.20 8.59 9.63
C GLU A 138 6.33 7.67 9.18
N ASN A 139 7.54 7.90 9.69
CA ASN A 139 8.67 7.02 9.42
C ASN A 139 8.40 5.59 9.93
N GLN A 140 7.77 5.43 11.09
CA GLN A 140 7.35 4.12 11.58
C GLN A 140 6.34 3.45 10.64
N VAL A 141 5.31 4.18 10.21
CA VAL A 141 4.29 3.65 9.26
C VAL A 141 4.91 3.30 7.92
N LEU A 142 5.91 4.05 7.46
CA LEU A 142 6.65 3.76 6.24
C LEU A 142 7.42 2.44 6.36
N HIS A 143 8.12 2.23 7.48
CA HIS A 143 8.85 0.98 7.74
C HIS A 143 7.91 -0.22 7.89
N ASP A 144 6.79 -0.05 8.57
CA ASP A 144 5.80 -1.12 8.71
C ASP A 144 5.14 -1.46 7.35
N SER A 145 4.84 -0.44 6.54
CA SER A 145 4.36 -0.65 5.16
C SER A 145 5.40 -1.33 4.29
N GLY A 146 6.67 -0.97 4.41
CA GLY A 146 7.77 -1.65 3.73
C GLY A 146 7.91 -3.11 4.15
N ARG A 147 7.73 -3.43 5.43
CA ARG A 147 7.74 -4.82 5.91
C ARG A 147 6.65 -5.66 5.26
N GLU A 148 5.44 -5.11 5.13
CA GLU A 148 4.31 -5.80 4.50
C GLU A 148 4.53 -5.98 2.99
N LEU A 149 4.94 -4.92 2.29
CA LEU A 149 5.22 -4.97 0.84
C LEU A 149 6.36 -5.95 0.49
N LEU A 150 7.36 -6.07 1.36
CA LEU A 150 8.54 -6.93 1.16
C LEU A 150 8.41 -8.32 1.79
N ALA A 151 7.30 -8.63 2.46
CA ALA A 151 7.10 -9.89 3.17
C ALA A 151 7.22 -11.12 2.23
N SER A 152 6.72 -11.00 1.00
CA SER A 152 6.83 -12.04 -0.04
C SER A 152 8.28 -12.30 -0.46
N PHE A 153 9.17 -11.32 -0.33
CA PHE A 153 10.61 -11.49 -0.55
C PHE A 153 11.33 -12.07 0.67
N GLY A 154 10.62 -12.38 1.76
CA GLY A 154 11.20 -12.85 3.02
C GLY A 154 12.06 -11.83 3.75
N LEU A 155 12.04 -10.56 3.31
CA LEU A 155 12.79 -9.48 3.92
C LEU A 155 12.04 -8.98 5.16
N LYS A 156 12.34 -9.59 6.31
CA LYS A 156 11.67 -9.30 7.58
C LYS A 156 12.52 -8.43 8.52
N ARG A 157 13.82 -8.24 8.25
CA ARG A 157 14.71 -7.48 9.12
C ARG A 157 14.55 -5.97 8.88
N ASN A 158 14.70 -5.20 9.95
CA ASN A 158 14.62 -3.74 9.87
C ASN A 158 15.74 -3.14 9.00
N GLU A 159 16.94 -3.75 8.99
CA GLU A 159 18.07 -3.32 8.15
C GLU A 159 17.73 -3.39 6.66
N ASP A 160 17.11 -4.49 6.21
CA ASP A 160 16.73 -4.70 4.82
C ASP A 160 15.68 -3.68 4.40
N ILE A 161 14.68 -3.45 5.27
CA ILE A 161 13.62 -2.45 5.03
C ILE A 161 14.23 -1.04 4.97
N GLN A 162 15.15 -0.71 5.88
CA GLN A 162 15.86 0.58 5.87
C GLN A 162 16.64 0.79 4.57
N GLN A 163 17.31 -0.25 4.08
CA GLN A 163 18.02 -0.18 2.81
C GLN A 163 17.05 0.09 1.64
N TRP A 164 15.93 -0.63 1.58
CA TRP A 164 14.93 -0.43 0.53
C TRP A 164 14.28 0.95 0.58
N VAL A 165 13.93 1.43 1.77
CA VAL A 165 13.39 2.79 1.97
C VAL A 165 14.42 3.84 1.58
N SER A 166 15.69 3.67 1.95
CA SER A 166 16.78 4.57 1.54
C SER A 166 16.97 4.59 0.03
N GLN A 167 16.95 3.43 -0.64
CA GLN A 167 17.05 3.38 -2.10
C GLN A 167 15.83 4.01 -2.78
N ALA A 168 14.62 3.78 -2.24
CA ALA A 168 13.41 4.44 -2.70
C ALA A 168 13.50 5.97 -2.59
N SER A 169 14.16 6.51 -1.56
CA SER A 169 14.37 7.96 -1.42
C SER A 169 15.27 8.56 -2.49
N THR A 170 16.25 7.81 -3.00
CA THR A 170 17.11 8.26 -4.12
C THR A 170 16.38 8.14 -5.47
N PHE A 171 15.56 7.10 -5.60
CA PHE A 171 14.73 6.86 -6.78
C PHE A 171 13.62 7.91 -6.92
N TYR A 172 13.05 8.34 -5.79
CA TYR A 172 11.96 9.30 -5.66
C TYR A 172 12.15 10.57 -6.49
N ASP A 173 13.35 11.17 -6.54
CA ASP A 173 13.60 12.44 -7.23
C ASP A 173 13.43 12.36 -8.76
N HIS A 174 13.58 11.18 -9.35
CA HIS A 174 13.55 10.97 -10.80
C HIS A 174 12.38 10.08 -11.24
N PHE A 175 11.46 9.78 -10.32
CA PHE A 175 10.41 8.80 -10.52
C PHE A 175 9.13 9.44 -11.09
N ASP A 176 8.71 8.97 -12.27
CA ASP A 176 7.42 9.35 -12.87
C ASP A 176 6.28 8.60 -12.17
N MET A 177 5.82 9.17 -11.04
CA MET A 177 4.68 8.65 -10.28
C MET A 177 3.39 8.58 -11.11
N PRO A 178 3.02 9.61 -11.91
CA PRO A 178 1.83 9.53 -12.75
C PRO A 178 1.83 8.31 -13.68
N GLN A 179 2.90 8.11 -14.44
CA GLN A 179 3.00 6.99 -15.37
C GLN A 179 2.98 5.64 -14.65
N PHE A 180 3.68 5.55 -13.52
CA PHE A 180 3.70 4.33 -12.71
C PHE A 180 2.32 3.92 -12.21
N HIS A 181 1.58 4.85 -11.60
CA HIS A 181 0.26 4.58 -11.01
C HIS A 181 -0.79 4.26 -12.06
N ALA A 182 -0.68 4.85 -13.26
CA ALA A 182 -1.53 4.51 -14.40
C ALA A 182 -1.33 3.05 -14.87
N GLN A 183 -0.10 2.53 -14.80
CA GLN A 183 0.27 1.18 -15.26
C GLN A 183 0.23 0.11 -14.15
N LEU A 184 -0.08 0.51 -12.91
CA LEU A 184 -0.05 -0.40 -11.77
C LEU A 184 -1.14 -1.48 -11.90
N PRO A 185 -0.82 -2.78 -11.77
CA PRO A 185 -1.82 -3.84 -11.86
C PRO A 185 -2.91 -3.73 -10.78
N PRO A 186 -4.17 -4.16 -11.03
CA PRO A 186 -5.29 -4.00 -10.09
C PRO A 186 -5.03 -4.56 -8.68
N GLU A 187 -4.32 -5.70 -8.57
CA GLU A 187 -3.93 -6.31 -7.30
C GLU A 187 -3.02 -5.41 -6.45
N TRP A 188 -2.11 -4.69 -7.10
CA TRP A 188 -1.19 -3.76 -6.47
C TRP A 188 -1.85 -2.43 -6.16
N LYS A 189 -2.85 -2.01 -6.97
CA LYS A 189 -3.62 -0.79 -6.72
C LYS A 189 -4.26 -0.79 -5.34
N LEU A 190 -5.02 -1.83 -5.01
CA LEU A 190 -5.70 -1.90 -3.70
C LEU A 190 -4.70 -1.90 -2.54
N THR A 191 -3.66 -2.74 -2.64
CA THR A 191 -2.61 -2.86 -1.62
C THR A 191 -1.92 -1.51 -1.39
N PHE A 192 -1.51 -0.84 -2.48
CA PHE A 192 -0.89 0.48 -2.41
C PHE A 192 -1.82 1.51 -1.77
N LEU A 193 -3.09 1.57 -2.19
CA LEU A 193 -4.06 2.53 -1.66
C LEU A 193 -4.25 2.37 -0.15
N MET A 194 -4.30 1.14 0.36
CA MET A 194 -4.36 0.89 1.80
C MET A 194 -3.14 1.46 2.53
N HIS A 195 -1.93 1.25 2.00
CA HIS A 195 -0.71 1.83 2.60
C HIS A 195 -0.67 3.35 2.50
N ALA A 196 -1.12 3.91 1.37
CA ALA A 196 -1.17 5.35 1.14
C ALA A 196 -2.14 6.02 2.12
N LEU A 197 -3.33 5.45 2.32
CA LEU A 197 -4.29 5.90 3.32
C LEU A 197 -3.73 5.80 4.75
N ARG A 198 -3.09 4.68 5.11
CA ARG A 198 -2.40 4.57 6.42
C ARG A 198 -1.38 5.69 6.62
N MET A 199 -0.61 6.02 5.58
CA MET A 199 0.38 7.09 5.63
C MET A 199 -0.27 8.46 5.85
N THR A 200 -1.30 8.79 5.06
CA THR A 200 -1.98 10.10 5.13
C THR A 200 -2.68 10.32 6.46
N TYR A 201 -3.30 9.30 7.03
CA TYR A 201 -4.10 9.40 8.25
C TYR A 201 -3.35 9.03 9.53
N CYS A 202 -2.03 8.77 9.47
CA CYS A 202 -1.29 8.38 10.68
C CYS A 202 -1.10 9.52 11.68
N SER A 203 -1.07 10.78 11.22
CA SER A 203 -0.87 11.97 12.05
C SER A 203 -2.11 12.87 11.99
N ARG A 204 -2.59 13.34 13.16
CA ARG A 204 -3.69 14.31 13.28
C ARG A 204 -3.18 15.64 13.83
N PRO A 205 -3.68 16.78 13.33
CA PRO A 205 -4.61 16.93 12.21
C PRO A 205 -3.98 16.51 10.87
N VAL A 206 -4.79 15.97 9.95
CA VAL A 206 -4.31 15.60 8.61
C VAL A 206 -4.03 16.89 7.85
N SER A 207 -2.79 17.06 7.39
CA SER A 207 -2.41 18.22 6.60
C SER A 207 -3.20 18.31 5.29
N ALA A 208 -3.64 19.51 4.94
CA ALA A 208 -4.30 19.79 3.67
C ALA A 208 -3.44 19.36 2.48
N ARG A 209 -2.12 19.60 2.52
CA ARG A 209 -1.18 19.22 1.46
C ARG A 209 -1.12 17.70 1.25
N LYS A 210 -1.13 16.92 2.33
CA LYS A 210 -1.17 15.45 2.26
C LYS A 210 -2.48 14.95 1.65
N LYS A 211 -3.60 15.59 1.96
CA LYS A 211 -4.90 15.25 1.34
C LYS A 211 -4.91 15.58 -0.14
N GLU A 212 -4.46 16.78 -0.52
CA GLU A 212 -4.36 17.20 -1.93
C GLU A 212 -3.46 16.24 -2.72
N PHE A 213 -2.29 15.91 -2.18
CA PHE A 213 -1.39 14.96 -2.83
C PHE A 213 -2.03 13.57 -2.98
N MET A 214 -2.75 13.08 -1.97
CA MET A 214 -3.50 11.83 -2.11
C MET A 214 -4.55 11.88 -3.22
N LEU A 215 -5.30 12.98 -3.34
CA LEU A 215 -6.27 13.17 -4.43
C LEU A 215 -5.59 13.14 -5.80
N THR A 216 -4.39 13.71 -5.92
CA THR A 216 -3.63 13.61 -7.18
C THR A 216 -3.22 12.17 -7.50
N VAL A 217 -2.81 11.40 -6.49
CA VAL A 217 -2.47 9.98 -6.66
C VAL A 217 -3.69 9.16 -7.07
N TYR A 218 -4.86 9.40 -6.46
CA TYR A 218 -6.12 8.77 -6.87
C TYR A 218 -6.47 9.06 -8.33
N GLY A 219 -6.28 10.32 -8.75
CA GLY A 219 -6.46 10.74 -10.14
C GLY A 219 -5.59 9.94 -11.11
N TRP A 220 -4.32 9.70 -10.76
CA TRP A 220 -3.42 8.88 -11.60
C TRP A 220 -3.84 7.42 -11.69
N MET A 221 -4.47 6.88 -10.65
CA MET A 221 -4.92 5.48 -10.61
C MET A 221 -6.27 5.25 -11.30
N GLY A 222 -6.99 6.33 -11.63
CA GLY A 222 -8.34 6.28 -12.20
C GLY A 222 -9.41 5.83 -11.20
N VAL A 223 -9.20 6.10 -9.91
CA VAL A 223 -10.15 5.75 -8.84
C VAL A 223 -11.05 6.95 -8.56
N GLU A 224 -12.37 6.73 -8.56
CA GLU A 224 -13.31 7.79 -8.21
C GLU A 224 -13.18 8.19 -6.73
N GLU A 225 -13.17 9.49 -6.46
CA GLU A 225 -12.87 10.12 -5.15
C GLU A 225 -13.71 9.58 -3.98
N ASN A 226 -14.92 9.09 -4.26
CA ASN A 226 -15.90 8.72 -3.25
C ASN A 226 -15.75 7.31 -2.63
N GLU A 227 -15.02 6.39 -3.26
CA GLU A 227 -15.16 4.95 -2.90
C GLU A 227 -14.24 4.52 -1.73
N LEU A 228 -13.05 5.11 -1.60
CA LEU A 228 -12.03 4.70 -0.61
C LEU A 228 -11.72 5.77 0.45
N LEU A 229 -11.77 7.06 0.09
CA LEU A 229 -11.54 8.15 1.04
C LEU A 229 -12.67 8.23 2.09
N ALA A 230 -13.91 7.95 1.71
CA ALA A 230 -15.05 7.90 2.63
C ALA A 230 -14.86 6.86 3.76
N GLN A 231 -14.10 5.79 3.50
CA GLN A 231 -13.80 4.74 4.49
C GLN A 231 -12.72 5.14 5.50
N TYR A 232 -11.94 6.19 5.27
CA TYR A 232 -10.88 6.63 6.19
C TYR A 232 -11.13 8.04 6.74
N ASP A 233 -11.76 8.90 5.94
CA ASP A 233 -12.17 10.25 6.28
C ASP A 233 -13.66 10.33 6.61
N ARG A 234 -14.09 9.67 7.70
CA ARG A 234 -15.36 10.06 8.35
C ARG A 234 -15.35 11.53 8.82
N ASN A 235 -14.18 12.18 8.83
CA ASN A 235 -13.99 13.59 9.17
C ASN A 235 -14.02 14.52 7.94
N ALA A 236 -14.61 14.10 6.82
CA ALA A 236 -15.43 15.01 6.03
C ALA A 236 -16.67 15.51 6.83
N ALA A 237 -16.92 14.99 8.03
CA ALA A 237 -17.61 15.72 9.08
C ALA A 237 -16.83 17.00 9.40
N ALA A 238 -17.42 18.15 9.04
CA ALA A 238 -16.89 19.50 9.23
C ALA A 238 -16.05 19.72 10.49
N SER A 239 -15.04 20.59 10.38
CA SER A 239 -14.29 21.10 11.53
C SER A 239 -15.25 21.62 12.62
N PRO A 240 -14.86 21.62 13.90
CA PRO A 240 -15.71 22.15 14.98
C PRO A 240 -16.24 23.57 14.70
N GLU A 241 -15.39 24.39 14.07
CA GLU A 241 -15.71 25.75 13.62
C GLU A 241 -16.71 25.75 12.47
N GLN A 242 -16.55 24.87 11.49
CA GLN A 242 -17.47 24.76 10.36
C GLN A 242 -18.84 24.18 10.79
N ARG A 243 -18.88 23.26 11.76
CA ARG A 243 -20.15 22.82 12.38
C ARG A 243 -20.83 23.97 13.11
N LYS A 244 -20.09 24.81 13.82
CA LYS A 244 -20.63 26.01 14.47
C LYS A 244 -21.21 26.97 13.43
N ASN A 245 -20.50 27.23 12.34
CA ASN A 245 -20.99 28.06 11.23
C ASN A 245 -22.27 27.50 10.61
N TRP A 246 -22.42 26.16 10.50
CA TRP A 246 -23.66 25.56 10.01
C TRP A 246 -24.84 25.73 10.96
N PHE A 247 -24.62 25.66 12.27
CA PHE A 247 -25.67 25.98 13.25
C PHE A 247 -26.05 27.47 13.17
N GLU A 248 -25.08 28.37 12.97
CA GLU A 248 -25.32 29.80 12.76
C GLU A 248 -26.07 30.09 11.44
N ASP A 249 -25.72 29.42 10.33
CA ASP A 249 -26.39 29.55 9.03
C ASP A 249 -27.85 29.06 9.06
N LEU A 250 -28.18 28.12 9.95
CA LEU A 250 -29.54 27.66 10.23
C LEU A 250 -30.22 28.43 11.39
N GLU A 251 -29.54 29.43 11.98
CA GLU A 251 -30.03 30.26 13.07
C GLU A 251 -30.45 29.47 14.33
N ILE A 252 -29.71 28.40 14.65
CA ILE A 252 -29.97 27.48 15.78
C ILE A 252 -28.75 27.32 16.69
N HIS A 253 -28.96 26.85 17.92
CA HIS A 253 -27.88 26.68 18.89
C HIS A 253 -26.93 25.52 18.55
N PRO A 254 -25.61 25.63 18.78
CA PRO A 254 -24.67 24.51 18.68
C PRO A 254 -25.08 23.36 19.61
N GLY A 255 -25.57 22.26 19.03
CA GLY A 255 -26.12 21.12 19.79
C GLY A 255 -27.63 20.92 19.67
N ALA A 256 -28.30 21.70 18.82
CA ALA A 256 -29.69 21.45 18.43
C ALA A 256 -29.89 20.01 17.91
N SER A 257 -31.04 19.42 18.24
CA SER A 257 -31.46 18.10 17.82
C SER A 257 -31.75 18.03 16.31
N LEU A 258 -31.80 16.82 15.74
CA LEU A 258 -32.13 16.62 14.32
C LEU A 258 -33.50 17.20 13.95
N ASP A 259 -34.48 17.10 14.85
CA ASP A 259 -35.83 17.62 14.61
C ASP A 259 -35.84 19.16 14.56
N GLU A 260 -35.01 19.81 15.37
CA GLU A 260 -34.80 21.26 15.35
C GLU A 260 -34.07 21.70 14.07
N ILE A 261 -33.04 20.95 13.64
CA ILE A 261 -32.32 21.19 12.38
C ILE A 261 -33.28 21.11 11.18
N GLN A 262 -34.11 20.06 11.10
CA GLN A 262 -35.10 19.89 10.03
C GLN A 262 -36.19 20.96 10.05
N SER A 263 -36.60 21.40 11.24
CA SER A 263 -37.63 22.44 11.38
C SER A 263 -37.11 23.80 10.96
N ALA A 264 -35.90 24.18 11.39
CA ALA A 264 -35.23 25.41 10.98
C ALA A 264 -34.98 25.45 9.46
N TYR A 265 -34.51 24.34 8.87
CA TYR A 265 -34.34 24.24 7.42
C TYR A 265 -35.66 24.44 6.67
N ARG A 266 -36.74 23.78 7.10
CA ARG A 266 -38.08 23.94 6.48
C ARG A 266 -38.60 25.36 6.58
N GLU A 267 -38.28 26.08 7.65
CA GLU A 267 -38.66 27.48 7.82
C GLU A 267 -37.90 28.40 6.87
N ILE A 268 -36.57 28.24 6.78
CA ILE A 268 -35.72 29.01 5.86
C ILE A 268 -36.11 28.73 4.39
N ALA A 269 -36.30 27.45 4.03
CA ALA A 269 -36.73 27.06 2.68
C ALA A 269 -38.09 27.65 2.31
N ARG A 270 -39.03 27.72 3.26
CA ARG A 270 -40.35 28.32 3.05
C ARG A 270 -40.28 29.85 2.94
N LYS A 271 -39.36 30.49 3.65
CA LYS A 271 -39.16 31.95 3.64
C LYS A 271 -38.48 32.44 2.36
N TYR A 272 -37.54 31.66 1.83
CA TYR A 272 -36.72 32.03 0.67
C TYR A 272 -37.00 31.18 -0.58
N HIS A 273 -38.17 30.53 -0.67
CA HIS A 273 -38.55 29.74 -1.84
C HIS A 273 -38.64 30.63 -3.10
N PRO A 274 -38.10 30.23 -4.26
CA PRO A 274 -38.12 31.03 -5.49
C PRO A 274 -39.54 31.47 -5.89
N ASP A 275 -40.55 30.62 -5.69
CA ASP A 275 -41.95 30.95 -5.98
C ASP A 275 -42.51 32.12 -5.17
N ARG A 276 -41.93 32.43 -4.01
CA ARG A 276 -42.35 33.54 -3.14
C ARG A 276 -41.56 34.83 -3.38
N LEU A 277 -40.59 34.80 -4.28
CA LEU A 277 -39.69 35.90 -4.56
C LEU A 277 -39.88 36.46 -5.98
N GLN A 278 -40.89 35.99 -6.72
CA GLN A 278 -41.13 36.35 -8.12
C GLN A 278 -41.41 37.85 -8.32
N ASP A 279 -42.02 38.51 -7.32
CA ASP A 279 -42.41 39.92 -7.37
C ASP A 279 -41.40 40.88 -6.69
N LEU A 280 -40.22 40.39 -6.27
CA LEU A 280 -39.25 41.19 -5.53
C LEU A 280 -38.13 41.74 -6.43
N PRO A 281 -37.53 42.89 -6.05
CA PRO A 281 -36.35 43.44 -6.72
C PRO A 281 -35.21 42.41 -6.85
N PRO A 282 -34.46 42.42 -7.97
CA PRO A 282 -33.45 41.41 -8.27
C PRO A 282 -32.34 41.31 -7.22
N ASP A 283 -32.04 42.39 -6.50
CA ASP A 283 -31.04 42.40 -5.43
C ASP A 283 -31.51 41.62 -4.20
N ILE A 284 -32.80 41.67 -3.89
CA ILE A 284 -33.41 40.90 -2.79
C ILE A 284 -33.50 39.41 -3.17
N VAL A 285 -33.80 39.11 -4.43
CA VAL A 285 -33.81 37.73 -4.95
C VAL A 285 -32.41 37.10 -4.85
N LYS A 286 -31.35 37.85 -5.19
CA LYS A 286 -29.95 37.39 -5.04
C LYS A 286 -29.55 37.16 -3.58
N LEU A 287 -29.98 38.03 -2.67
CA LEU A 287 -29.70 37.86 -1.25
C LEU A 287 -30.40 36.61 -0.69
N ALA A 288 -31.66 36.40 -1.07
CA ALA A 288 -32.46 35.26 -0.68
C ALA A 288 -31.92 33.93 -1.22
N SER A 289 -31.48 33.90 -2.48
CA SER A 289 -30.86 32.71 -3.08
C SER A 289 -29.54 32.35 -2.41
N SER A 290 -28.72 33.34 -2.06
CA SER A 290 -27.48 33.14 -1.30
C SER A 290 -27.74 32.58 0.09
N ARG A 291 -28.73 33.14 0.81
CA ARG A 291 -29.20 32.63 2.11
C ARG A 291 -29.70 31.19 2.03
N LEU A 292 -30.52 30.87 1.02
CA LEU A 292 -31.04 29.53 0.81
C LEU A 292 -29.91 28.53 0.44
N ALA A 293 -28.94 28.95 -0.37
CA ALA A 293 -27.78 28.13 -0.72
C ALA A 293 -26.93 27.77 0.51
N LYS A 294 -26.68 28.75 1.40
CA LYS A 294 -25.98 28.52 2.67
C LYS A 294 -26.76 27.57 3.59
N ALA A 295 -28.07 27.78 3.72
CA ALA A 295 -28.93 26.90 4.52
C ALA A 295 -29.00 25.48 3.96
N ASN A 296 -29.01 25.31 2.63
CA ASN A 296 -28.92 24.00 1.98
C ASN A 296 -27.58 23.32 2.28
N ALA A 297 -26.47 24.06 2.23
CA ALA A 297 -25.14 23.54 2.55
C ALA A 297 -25.01 23.15 4.03
N ALA A 298 -25.53 23.98 4.93
CA ALA A 298 -25.55 23.74 6.38
C ALA A 298 -26.46 22.56 6.74
N TYR A 299 -27.67 22.49 6.18
CA TYR A 299 -28.58 21.36 6.35
C TYR A 299 -27.92 20.08 5.87
N LYS A 300 -27.42 20.04 4.63
CA LYS A 300 -26.68 18.88 4.10
C LYS A 300 -25.52 18.51 5.00
N GLY A 301 -24.71 19.46 5.45
CA GLY A 301 -23.57 19.19 6.32
C GLY A 301 -23.94 18.63 7.70
N LEU A 302 -25.00 19.15 8.32
CA LEU A 302 -25.48 18.72 9.63
C LEU A 302 -26.29 17.42 9.56
N THR A 303 -26.98 17.16 8.44
CA THR A 303 -27.72 15.91 8.18
C THR A 303 -26.89 14.84 7.47
N ASN A 304 -25.72 15.17 6.90
CA ASN A 304 -24.71 14.19 6.45
C ASN A 304 -23.93 13.57 7.60
N LYS A 305 -24.32 13.84 8.85
CA LYS A 305 -24.30 12.76 9.81
C LYS A 305 -25.25 11.70 9.28
N ASN A 306 -24.69 10.75 8.51
CA ASN A 306 -25.31 9.47 8.19
C ASN A 306 -26.22 9.12 9.36
N GLY A 307 -27.52 9.12 9.08
CA GLY A 307 -28.54 9.31 10.10
C GLY A 307 -28.34 8.40 11.29
N LYS A 308 -28.97 8.75 12.43
CA LYS A 308 -29.31 7.77 13.47
C LYS A 308 -29.65 6.43 12.78
N GLY A 309 -28.73 5.47 12.77
CA GLY A 309 -28.93 4.19 12.08
C GLY A 309 -27.91 3.72 11.03
N ALA A 310 -26.90 4.49 10.62
CA ALA A 310 -25.80 3.89 9.84
C ALA A 310 -24.93 3.02 10.77
N ARG A 311 -25.29 1.73 10.87
CA ARG A 311 -24.59 0.76 11.69
C ARG A 311 -23.20 0.52 11.12
N LEU A 312 -22.20 1.04 11.82
CA LEU A 312 -20.81 0.77 11.49
C LEU A 312 -20.47 -0.68 11.84
N ALA A 313 -20.00 -1.43 10.86
CA ALA A 313 -19.56 -2.80 11.00
C ALA A 313 -18.11 -2.86 11.46
N PHE A 314 -17.86 -3.49 12.61
CA PHE A 314 -16.52 -3.74 13.13
C PHE A 314 -16.14 -5.20 12.95
N ARG A 315 -14.89 -5.51 12.62
CA ARG A 315 -14.43 -6.91 12.50
C ARG A 315 -14.27 -7.53 13.88
N ALA A 316 -14.91 -8.67 14.16
CA ALA A 316 -14.77 -9.35 15.45
C ALA A 316 -13.31 -9.74 15.76
N GLU A 317 -12.99 -9.84 17.06
CA GLU A 317 -11.66 -10.30 17.47
C GLU A 317 -11.41 -11.77 17.12
N GLN A 318 -12.41 -12.63 17.34
CA GLN A 318 -12.27 -14.09 17.27
C GLN A 318 -12.72 -14.70 15.94
N SER A 319 -13.37 -13.92 15.07
CA SER A 319 -13.96 -14.36 13.81
C SER A 319 -13.94 -13.23 12.76
N ASP A 320 -14.15 -13.56 11.49
CA ASP A 320 -14.31 -12.57 10.40
C ASP A 320 -15.75 -12.05 10.27
N THR A 321 -16.53 -12.18 11.33
CA THR A 321 -17.90 -11.68 11.39
C THR A 321 -17.92 -10.19 11.72
N ALA A 322 -18.83 -9.47 11.08
CA ALA A 322 -19.15 -8.09 11.45
C ALA A 322 -19.85 -8.06 12.83
N VAL A 323 -19.42 -7.11 13.66
CA VAL A 323 -19.97 -6.81 14.98
C VAL A 323 -20.48 -5.39 14.97
N TYR A 324 -21.66 -5.20 15.52
CA TYR A 324 -22.30 -3.89 15.67
C TYR A 324 -22.35 -3.58 17.16
N PRO A 325 -21.43 -2.74 17.68
CA PRO A 325 -21.42 -2.41 19.09
C PRO A 325 -22.69 -1.64 19.46
N GLN A 326 -23.30 -1.99 20.59
CA GLN A 326 -24.36 -1.18 21.16
C GLN A 326 -23.76 0.05 21.85
N GLU A 327 -24.55 1.13 21.97
CA GLU A 327 -24.11 2.34 22.69
C GLU A 327 -23.65 1.97 24.11
N ASN A 328 -22.50 2.53 24.53
CA ASN A 328 -21.91 2.34 25.87
C ASN A 328 -21.32 0.95 26.18
N GLU A 329 -21.10 0.09 25.19
CA GLU A 329 -20.44 -1.21 25.42
C GLU A 329 -18.94 -1.16 25.11
N ARG A 330 -18.11 -1.70 26.02
CA ARG A 330 -16.70 -1.96 25.70
C ARG A 330 -16.63 -3.19 24.81
N PHE A 331 -16.08 -3.05 23.62
CA PHE A 331 -15.91 -4.17 22.70
C PHE A 331 -14.50 -4.26 22.13
N ARG A 332 -14.13 -5.47 21.74
CA ARG A 332 -12.84 -5.77 21.11
C ARG A 332 -13.06 -6.08 19.64
N CYS A 333 -12.25 -5.47 18.79
CA CYS A 333 -12.35 -5.63 17.34
C CYS A 333 -10.95 -5.77 16.72
N ARG A 334 -10.89 -6.35 15.53
CA ARG A 334 -9.70 -6.30 14.68
C ARG A 334 -9.80 -5.15 13.71
N CYS A 335 -8.66 -4.56 13.41
CA CYS A 335 -8.60 -3.57 12.35
C CYS A 335 -8.82 -4.25 10.99
N TRP A 336 -9.71 -3.71 10.16
CA TRP A 336 -9.90 -4.14 8.77
C TRP A 336 -8.63 -4.06 7.92
N VAL A 337 -7.69 -3.24 8.37
CA VAL A 337 -6.53 -2.84 7.60
C VAL A 337 -5.29 -3.61 8.04
N CYS A 338 -4.91 -3.55 9.32
CA CYS A 338 -3.69 -4.18 9.82
C CYS A 338 -3.95 -5.42 10.70
N GLU A 339 -5.20 -5.85 10.82
CA GLU A 339 -5.65 -7.01 11.60
C GLU A 339 -5.32 -7.00 13.09
N ARG A 340 -4.65 -5.95 13.59
CA ARG A 340 -4.34 -5.82 15.01
C ARG A 340 -5.61 -5.71 15.83
N LYS A 341 -5.52 -6.26 17.03
CA LYS A 341 -6.54 -6.19 18.06
C LYS A 341 -6.60 -4.79 18.62
N ASN A 342 -7.81 -4.28 18.73
CA ASN A 342 -8.12 -2.99 19.33
C ASN A 342 -9.21 -3.19 20.38
N GLN A 343 -9.16 -2.37 21.41
CA GLN A 343 -10.18 -2.32 22.45
C GLN A 343 -10.76 -0.92 22.44
N ILE A 344 -12.07 -0.84 22.24
CA ILE A 344 -12.80 0.42 22.19
C ILE A 344 -13.46 0.65 23.55
N ALA A 345 -13.32 1.88 24.07
CA ALA A 345 -13.94 2.27 25.32
C ALA A 345 -15.46 2.41 25.14
N SER A 346 -16.22 2.17 26.21
CA SER A 346 -17.69 2.24 26.21
C SER A 346 -18.21 3.58 25.69
N GLU A 347 -17.57 4.68 26.08
CA GLU A 347 -18.00 6.05 25.74
C GLU A 347 -17.42 6.57 24.41
N ALA A 348 -16.66 5.75 23.68
CA ALA A 348 -16.02 6.20 22.45
C ALA A 348 -17.05 6.25 21.31
N ASP A 349 -17.08 7.37 20.59
CA ASP A 349 -17.89 7.50 19.37
C ASP A 349 -17.42 6.45 18.34
N PRO A 350 -18.30 5.52 17.88
CA PRO A 350 -17.97 4.54 16.85
C PRO A 350 -17.40 5.19 15.58
N GLU A 351 -17.79 6.43 15.28
CA GLU A 351 -17.29 7.21 14.13
C GLU A 351 -15.83 7.66 14.31
N ASP A 352 -15.37 7.82 15.55
CA ASP A 352 -14.01 8.24 15.91
C ASP A 352 -13.07 7.09 16.25
N CYS A 353 -13.59 5.87 16.40
CA CYS A 353 -12.78 4.68 16.70
C CYS A 353 -11.73 4.40 15.61
N ARG A 354 -10.45 4.49 15.98
CA ARG A 354 -9.29 4.22 15.11
C ARG A 354 -8.41 3.13 15.69
N CYS A 355 -7.70 2.42 14.81
CA CYS A 355 -6.73 1.42 15.25
C CYS A 355 -5.57 2.08 16.00
N GLY A 356 -5.20 1.54 17.16
CA GLY A 356 -4.05 2.03 17.93
C GLY A 356 -2.68 1.80 17.28
N HIS A 357 -2.63 1.06 16.17
CA HIS A 357 -1.41 0.80 15.41
C HIS A 357 -1.35 1.51 14.06
N CYS A 358 -2.30 1.22 13.16
CA CYS A 358 -2.30 1.81 11.82
C CYS A 358 -3.19 3.04 11.70
N HIS A 359 -3.90 3.43 12.77
CA HIS A 359 -4.81 4.58 12.81
C HIS A 359 -5.96 4.58 11.81
N ALA A 360 -6.16 3.48 11.09
CA ALA A 360 -7.31 3.29 10.22
C ALA A 360 -8.63 3.28 11.00
N LEU A 361 -9.70 3.65 10.31
CA LEU A 361 -11.08 3.53 10.77
C LEU A 361 -11.37 2.08 11.20
N LEU A 362 -11.88 1.89 12.43
CA LEU A 362 -12.21 0.54 12.90
C LEU A 362 -13.58 0.04 12.44
N GLY A 363 -14.51 0.95 12.16
CA GLY A 363 -15.84 0.61 11.67
C GLY A 363 -16.03 1.05 10.23
N THR A 364 -16.60 0.21 9.36
CA THR A 364 -16.95 0.56 7.97
C THR A 364 -18.46 0.69 7.82
N LEU A 365 -18.94 1.43 6.83
CA LEU A 365 -20.36 1.36 6.45
C LEU A 365 -20.64 -0.03 5.84
N GLU A 366 -21.84 -0.57 6.04
CA GLU A 366 -22.29 -1.73 5.27
C GLU A 366 -22.23 -1.39 3.78
N GLY A 367 -21.62 -2.28 2.99
CA GLY A 367 -21.65 -2.24 1.53
C GLY A 367 -22.97 -2.79 1.00
#